data_AF-A0A382YUY3-F1
#
_entry.id   AF-A0A382YUY3-F1
#
_cell.length_a   1.000
_cell.length_b   1.000
_cell.length_c   1.000
_cell.angle_alpha   90.00
_cell.angle_beta   90.00
_cell.angle_gamma   90.00
#
_symmetry.space_group_name_H-M   'P 1'
#
loop_
_entity.id
_entity.type
_entity.pdbx_description
1 polymer ?
#
loop_
_entity_poly.entity_id
_entity_poly.type
_entity_poly.pdbx_seq_one_letter_code
_entity_poly.pdbx_strand_id
1 'polypeptide(L)' 'MAVRTVVVCEAQVPFVEGGAEFHVRALVTQLREHGYQTELVSVPFKWYQKKEILAHATIWRLLDLSESNGQA' A
#
# COMPACT_ATOMS: atom_id res chain seq x y z
N MET A 1 -8.47 0.41 -21.72
CA MET A 1 -9.43 0.98 -20.74
C MET A 1 -8.68 2.00 -19.90
N ALA A 2 -9.30 3.11 -19.52
CA ALA A 2 -8.68 4.04 -18.57
C ALA A 2 -8.65 3.39 -17.17
N VAL A 3 -7.52 3.49 -16.47
CA VAL A 3 -7.40 3.02 -15.08
C VAL A 3 -8.40 3.80 -14.22
N ARG A 4 -9.28 3.10 -13.51
CA ARG A 4 -10.28 3.70 -12.61
C ARG A 4 -10.14 3.26 -11.16
N THR A 5 -9.54 2.10 -10.93
CA THR A 5 -9.29 1.54 -9.60
C THR A 5 -7.78 1.58 -9.32
N VAL A 6 -7.40 2.04 -8.14
CA VAL A 6 -6.01 2.15 -7.72
C VAL A 6 -5.87 1.61 -6.30
N VAL A 7 -4.91 0.71 -6.08
CA VAL A 7 -4.49 0.34 -4.73
C VAL A 7 -3.17 1.04 -4.45
N VAL A 8 -3.12 1.81 -3.36
CA VAL A 8 -1.88 2.39 -2.84
C VAL A 8 -1.34 1.44 -1.78
N CYS A 9 -0.09 1.02 -1.94
CA CYS A 9 0.56 0.04 -1.07
C CYS A 9 1.60 0.73 -0.19
N GLU A 10 1.58 0.48 1.11
CA GLU A 10 2.60 0.97 2.03
C GLU A 10 3.25 -0.14 2.87
N ALA A 11 4.55 0.02 3.12
CA ALA A 11 5.27 -0.75 4.14
C ALA A 11 5.20 0.01 5.46
N GLN A 12 4.33 -0.44 6.37
CA GLN A 12 3.99 0.29 7.59
C GLN A 12 4.80 -0.23 8.78
N VAL A 13 5.43 0.66 9.54
CA VAL A 13 6.01 0.30 10.85
C VAL A 13 4.92 0.48 11.91
N PRO A 14 4.50 -0.58 12.63
CA PRO A 14 3.42 -0.47 13.62
C PRO A 14 3.71 0.60 14.68
N PHE A 15 2.70 1.38 15.05
CA PHE A 15 2.75 2.47 16.03
C PHE A 15 3.66 3.65 15.67
N VAL A 16 4.14 3.73 14.42
CA VAL A 16 4.90 4.86 13.91
C VAL A 16 4.01 5.69 12.99
N GLU A 17 4.09 7.01 13.13
CA GLU A 17 3.54 7.95 12.18
C GLU A 17 4.62 8.95 11.77
N GLY A 18 4.72 9.21 10.47
CA GLY A 18 5.67 10.15 9.91
C GLY A 18 5.40 10.44 8.44
N GLY A 19 6.45 10.89 7.75
CA GLY A 19 6.33 11.39 6.38
C GLY A 19 5.80 10.36 5.40
N ALA A 20 6.14 9.07 5.56
CA ALA A 20 5.65 8.00 4.69
C ALA A 20 4.13 7.81 4.85
N GLU A 21 3.64 7.74 6.08
CA GLU A 21 2.22 7.56 6.40
C GLU A 21 1.40 8.79 5.97
N PHE A 22 1.91 10.02 6.19
CA PHE A 22 1.28 11.22 5.66
C PHE A 22 1.24 11.24 4.13
N HIS A 23 2.33 10.82 3.49
CA HIS A 23 2.44 10.82 2.04
C HIS A 23 1.41 9.89 1.39
N VAL A 24 1.28 8.64 1.86
CA VAL A 24 0.33 7.69 1.26
C VAL A 24 -1.12 8.05 1.56
N ARG A 25 -1.41 8.59 2.76
CA ARG A 25 -2.76 9.07 3.10
C ARG A 25 -3.15 10.25 2.22
N ALA A 26 -2.24 11.20 2.01
CA ALA A 26 -2.46 12.32 1.11
C ALA A 26 -2.64 11.85 -0.34
N LEU A 27 -1.83 10.90 -0.81
CA LEU A 27 -1.96 10.33 -2.16
C LEU A 27 -3.35 9.68 -2.36
N VAL A 28 -3.81 8.88 -1.40
CA VAL A 28 -5.14 8.27 -1.45
C VAL A 28 -6.25 9.33 -1.50
N THR A 29 -6.15 10.36 -0.66
CA THR A 29 -7.10 11.49 -0.69
C THR A 29 -7.11 12.16 -2.06
N GLN A 30 -5.95 12.50 -2.61
CA GLN A 30 -5.84 13.17 -3.89
C GLN A 30 -6.36 12.31 -5.05
N LEU A 31 -6.06 11.00 -5.08
CA LEU A 31 -6.60 10.10 -6.09
C LEU A 31 -8.13 10.02 -6.03
N ARG A 32 -8.70 9.95 -4.82
CA ARG A 32 -10.16 9.99 -4.64
C ARG A 32 -10.77 11.30 -5.13
N GLU A 33 -10.15 12.44 -4.82
CA GLU A 33 -10.60 13.76 -5.29
C GLU A 33 -10.57 13.89 -6.83
N HIS A 34 -9.68 13.17 -7.49
CA HIS A 34 -9.59 13.13 -8.96
C HIS A 34 -10.46 12.03 -9.61
N GLY A 35 -11.33 11.39 -8.83
CA GLY A 35 -12.33 10.43 -9.34
C GLY A 35 -11.85 8.99 -9.48
N TYR A 36 -10.70 8.63 -8.91
CA TYR A 36 -10.23 7.25 -8.84
C TYR A 36 -10.84 6.52 -7.63
N GLN A 37 -11.34 5.31 -7.83
CA GLN A 37 -11.69 4.42 -6.72
C GLN A 37 -10.39 3.90 -6.10
N THR A 38 -10.02 4.42 -4.93
CA THR A 38 -8.69 4.19 -4.35
C THR A 38 -8.78 3.63 -2.94
N GLU A 39 -7.99 2.61 -2.64
CA GLU A 39 -7.83 2.04 -1.30
C GLU A 39 -6.36 1.95 -0.88
N LEU A 40 -6.13 1.99 0.44
CA LEU A 40 -4.80 1.83 1.04
C LEU A 40 -4.62 0.41 1.58
N VAL A 41 -3.53 -0.25 1.20
CA VAL A 41 -3.10 -1.54 1.75
C VAL A 41 -1.78 -1.36 2.50
N SER A 42 -1.82 -1.56 3.81
CA SER A 42 -0.68 -1.41 4.70
C SER A 42 -0.15 -2.77 5.13
N VAL A 43 1.11 -3.06 4.81
CA VAL A 43 1.79 -4.32 5.19
C VAL A 43 2.84 -4.03 6.26
N PRO A 44 2.80 -4.71 7.42
CA PRO A 44 3.79 -4.49 8.48
C PRO A 44 5.24 -4.76 8.04
N PHE A 45 6.13 -3.82 8.34
CA PHE A 45 7.55 -3.84 7.97
C PHE A 45 8.46 -3.59 9.17
N LYS A 46 9.61 -4.30 9.21
CA LYS A 46 10.66 -4.11 10.22
C LYS A 46 11.95 -3.65 9.55
N TRP A 47 12.23 -2.35 9.63
CA TRP A 47 13.41 -1.75 9.00
C TRP A 47 14.74 -2.06 9.72
N TYR A 48 14.70 -2.37 11.02
CA TYR A 48 15.90 -2.47 11.87
C TYR A 48 16.60 -3.84 11.82
N GLN A 49 15.93 -4.88 11.34
CA GLN A 49 16.48 -6.24 11.26
C GLN A 49 17.02 -6.52 9.85
N LYS A 50 18.27 -6.14 9.57
CA LYS A 50 18.86 -6.23 8.21
C LYS A 50 18.67 -7.58 7.52
N LYS A 51 18.72 -8.69 8.26
CA LYS A 51 18.54 -10.05 7.72
C LYS A 51 17.09 -10.33 7.30
N GLU A 52 16.13 -9.69 7.96
CA GLU A 52 14.69 -9.91 7.73
C GLU A 52 14.07 -8.93 6.72
N ILE A 53 14.77 -7.85 6.33
CA ILE A 53 14.25 -6.84 5.39
C ILE A 53 13.77 -7.50 4.08
N LEU A 54 14.59 -8.40 3.52
CA LEU A 54 14.24 -9.09 2.28
C LEU A 54 13.08 -10.07 2.49
N ALA A 55 13.05 -10.78 3.62
CA ALA A 55 11.95 -11.68 3.96
C ALA A 55 10.63 -10.91 4.08
N HIS A 56 10.62 -9.77 4.76
CA HIS A 56 9.45 -8.89 4.84
C HIS A 56 9.03 -8.36 3.46
N ALA A 57 9.98 -8.01 2.58
CA ALA A 57 9.67 -7.60 1.22
C ALA A 57 9.02 -8.72 0.38
N THR A 58 9.34 -9.98 0.66
CA THR A 58 8.72 -11.11 -0.06
C THR A 58 7.22 -11.27 0.20
N ILE A 59 6.68 -10.71 1.29
CA ILE A 59 5.25 -10.75 1.60
C ILE A 59 4.41 -10.23 0.43
N TRP A 60 4.89 -9.18 -0.25
CA TRP A 60 4.20 -8.59 -1.41
C TRP A 60 4.03 -9.55 -2.59
N ARG A 61 4.85 -10.59 -2.71
CA ARG A 61 4.70 -11.62 -3.74
C ARG A 61 3.60 -12.64 -3.42
N LEU A 62 3.18 -12.70 -2.15
CA LEU A 62 2.13 -13.58 -1.68
C LEU A 62 0.76 -12.90 -1.66
N LEU A 63 0.73 -11.57 -1.79
CA LEU A 63 -0.50 -10.80 -1.86
C LEU A 63 -1.00 -10.79 -3.31
N ASP A 64 -2.19 -11.35 -3.51
CA ASP A 64 -2.91 -11.17 -4.75
C ASP A 64 -3.69 -9.84 -4.69
N LEU A 65 -3.26 -8.89 -5.51
CA LEU A 65 -3.90 -7.59 -5.69
C LEU A 65 -4.37 -7.40 -7.14
N SER A 66 -4.44 -8.48 -7.92
CA SER A 66 -4.88 -8.45 -9.31
C SER A 66 -6.39 -8.38 -9.48
N GLU A 67 -7.13 -8.75 -8.43
CA GLU A 67 -8.58 -8.63 -8.36
C GLU A 67 -9.07 -8.32 -6.94
N SER A 68 -10.27 -7.74 -6.85
CA SER A 68 -11.02 -7.52 -5.61
C SER A 68 -12.50 -7.62 -5.88
N ASN A 69 -13.22 -8.44 -5.10
CA ASN A 69 -14.67 -8.62 -5.21
C ASN A 69 -15.13 -8.95 -6.66
N GLY A 70 -14.37 -9.79 -7.36
CA GLY A 70 -14.65 -10.21 -8.74
C GLY A 70 -14.41 -9.12 -9.81
N GLN A 71 -13.66 -8.07 -9.47
CA GLN A 71 -13.27 -6.99 -10.39
C GLN A 71 -11.75 -6.87 -10.42
N ALA A 72 -11.19 -6.67 -11.61
CA ALA A 72 -9.77 -6.36 -11.80
C ALA A 72 -9.47 -4.86 -11.59
#